data_AF-A0A369AGA7-F1
#
_entry.id   AF-A0A369AGA7-F1
#
_cell.length_a   1.000
_cell.length_b   1.000
_cell.length_c   1.000
_cell.angle_alpha   90.00
_cell.angle_beta   90.00
_cell.angle_gamma   90.00
#
_symmetry.space_group_name_H-M   'P 1'
#
loop_
_entity.id
_entity.type
_entity.pdbx_description
1 polymer ?
#
loop_
_entity_poly.entity_id
_entity_poly.type
_entity_poly.pdbx_seq_one_letter_code
_entity_poly.pdbx_strand_id
1 'polypeptide(L)'
;MTQNVQSAANVAYESATSGVTAMRDAMTSISDVAQTIQDTNERVDRLGALSKEIDVVIELIVGVAEQTSLLALNAAIEAARAGEAGRGFAVVADEVKTLSEQTVQASGSITEKVENIQKETQAVIDAMTLSLQKVGRSKEQGENAVMTIHRVEQNTLEAMNHTQEITQAIKEVALTTAQMAQDMDIIAHDIKDNHAATQSIQMANKNVHYQTNELAKQIQGFDIT
;
A
#
# COMPACT_ATOMS: atom_id res chain seq x y z
N MET A 1 -9.13 9.85 -30.84
CA MET A 1 -9.42 10.14 -29.42
C MET A 1 -9.86 8.88 -28.68
N THR A 2 -10.91 8.18 -29.11
CA THR A 2 -11.39 6.94 -28.46
C THR A 2 -10.35 5.81 -28.42
N GLN A 3 -9.56 5.63 -29.49
CA GLN A 3 -8.43 4.69 -29.49
C GLN A 3 -7.37 5.00 -28.43
N ASN A 4 -7.09 6.28 -28.17
CA ASN A 4 -6.12 6.68 -27.14
C ASN A 4 -6.66 6.39 -25.73
N VAL A 5 -7.96 6.63 -25.51
CA VAL A 5 -8.64 6.30 -24.23
C VAL A 5 -8.64 4.79 -24.00
N GLN A 6 -8.96 4.00 -25.01
CA GLN A 6 -8.94 2.54 -24.94
C GLN A 6 -7.54 1.99 -24.60
N SER A 7 -6.51 2.51 -25.26
CA SER A 7 -5.11 2.14 -25.00
C SER A 7 -4.70 2.52 -23.57
N ALA A 8 -5.01 3.73 -23.12
CA ALA A 8 -4.72 4.18 -21.75
C ALA A 8 -5.44 3.32 -20.69
N ALA A 9 -6.69 2.94 -20.94
CA ALA A 9 -7.45 2.07 -20.04
C ALA A 9 -6.86 0.66 -19.95
N ASN A 10 -6.39 0.08 -21.07
CA ASN A 10 -5.67 -1.20 -21.07
C ASN A 10 -4.39 -1.12 -20.24
N VAL A 11 -3.57 -0.08 -20.44
CA VAL A 11 -2.32 0.10 -19.67
C VAL A 11 -2.62 0.26 -18.18
N ALA A 12 -3.68 0.99 -17.82
CA ALA A 12 -4.10 1.14 -16.44
C ALA A 12 -4.59 -0.19 -15.83
N TYR A 13 -5.31 -1.01 -16.60
CA TYR A 13 -5.76 -2.34 -16.20
C TYR A 13 -4.58 -3.30 -15.97
N GLU A 14 -3.62 -3.34 -16.89
CA GLU A 14 -2.39 -4.14 -16.75
C GLU A 14 -1.56 -3.69 -15.54
N SER A 15 -1.44 -2.38 -15.36
CA SER A 15 -0.73 -1.78 -14.23
C SER A 15 -1.41 -2.09 -12.89
N ALA A 16 -2.74 -2.06 -12.83
CA ALA A 16 -3.51 -2.48 -11.66
C ALA A 16 -3.27 -3.96 -11.36
N THR A 17 -3.34 -4.84 -12.38
CA THR A 17 -3.10 -6.28 -12.22
C THR A 17 -1.68 -6.56 -11.72
N SER A 18 -0.67 -5.93 -12.31
CA SER A 18 0.72 -6.02 -11.84
C SER A 18 0.88 -5.47 -10.43
N GLY A 19 0.15 -4.40 -10.08
CA GLY A 19 0.12 -3.82 -8.75
C GLY A 19 -0.44 -4.78 -7.69
N VAL A 20 -1.49 -5.54 -8.01
CA VAL A 20 -2.03 -6.59 -7.12
C VAL A 20 -0.98 -7.66 -6.85
N THR A 21 -0.29 -8.13 -7.89
CA THR A 21 0.77 -9.14 -7.74
C THR A 21 1.90 -8.63 -6.87
N ALA A 22 2.43 -7.43 -7.15
CA ALA A 22 3.48 -6.83 -6.33
C ALA A 22 3.06 -6.64 -4.87
N MET A 23 1.79 -6.28 -4.63
CA MET A 23 1.25 -6.13 -3.28
C MET A 23 1.14 -7.49 -2.56
N ARG A 24 0.74 -8.56 -3.26
CA ARG A 24 0.72 -9.92 -2.69
C ARG A 24 2.11 -10.42 -2.32
N ASP A 25 3.11 -10.14 -3.15
CA ASP A 25 4.51 -10.51 -2.87
C ASP A 25 5.05 -9.73 -1.65
N ALA A 26 4.74 -8.43 -1.57
CA ALA A 26 5.07 -7.62 -0.41
C ALA A 26 4.38 -8.14 0.87
N MET A 27 3.11 -8.54 0.75
CA MET A 27 2.35 -9.12 1.87
C MET A 27 2.91 -10.46 2.35
N THR A 28 3.39 -11.29 1.43
CA THR A 28 4.08 -12.55 1.76
C THR A 28 5.38 -12.25 2.52
N SER A 29 6.17 -11.29 2.03
CA SER A 29 7.41 -10.87 2.68
C SER A 29 7.17 -10.31 4.08
N ILE A 30 6.09 -9.55 4.28
CA ILE A 30 5.67 -9.05 5.60
C ILE A 30 5.31 -10.20 6.54
N SER A 31 4.67 -11.26 6.02
CA SER A 31 4.36 -12.46 6.81
C SER A 31 5.62 -13.20 7.26
N ASP A 32 6.61 -13.32 6.37
CA ASP A 32 7.90 -13.96 6.70
C ASP A 32 8.68 -13.15 7.77
N VAL A 33 8.61 -11.81 7.68
CA VAL A 33 9.15 -10.93 8.72
C VAL A 33 8.43 -11.14 10.06
N ALA A 34 7.10 -11.29 10.05
CA ALA A 34 6.33 -11.58 11.26
C ALA A 34 6.81 -12.86 11.94
N GLN A 35 6.98 -13.94 11.16
CA GLN A 35 7.47 -15.22 11.65
C GLN A 35 8.88 -15.10 12.22
N THR A 36 9.78 -14.39 11.52
CA THR A 36 11.16 -14.16 11.97
C THR A 36 11.20 -13.42 13.31
N ILE A 37 10.31 -12.42 13.50
CA ILE A 37 10.20 -11.70 14.77
C ILE A 37 9.70 -12.62 15.88
N GLN A 38 8.71 -13.49 15.61
CA GLN A 38 8.21 -14.45 16.60
C GLN A 38 9.30 -15.44 17.03
N ASP A 39 10.02 -16.04 16.07
CA ASP A 39 11.13 -16.95 16.33
C ASP A 39 12.25 -16.26 17.13
N THR A 40 12.50 -14.97 16.85
CA THR A 40 13.49 -14.17 17.59
C THR A 40 13.02 -13.90 19.02
N ASN A 41 11.74 -13.58 19.22
CA ASN A 41 11.15 -13.41 20.54
C ASN A 41 11.34 -14.66 21.40
N GLU A 42 11.07 -15.85 20.87
CA GLU A 42 11.27 -17.10 21.63
C GLU A 42 12.74 -17.33 22.00
N ARG A 43 13.68 -16.97 21.12
CA ARG A 43 15.12 -17.10 21.41
C ARG A 43 15.56 -16.13 22.49
N VAL A 44 15.06 -14.90 22.46
CA VAL A 44 15.37 -13.85 23.44
C VAL A 44 14.73 -14.18 24.79
N ASP A 45 13.52 -14.73 24.81
CA ASP A 45 12.87 -15.18 26.05
C ASP A 45 13.66 -16.32 26.72
N ARG A 46 14.13 -17.29 25.93
CA ARG A 46 15.07 -18.32 26.42
C ARG A 46 16.37 -17.74 26.95
N LEU A 47 16.93 -16.70 26.32
CA LEU A 47 18.12 -16.01 26.82
C LEU A 47 17.84 -15.37 28.18
N GLY A 48 16.68 -14.73 28.36
CA GLY A 48 16.25 -14.17 29.63
C GLY A 48 16.11 -15.23 30.74
N ALA A 49 15.57 -16.40 30.41
CA ALA A 49 15.50 -17.53 31.34
C ALA A 49 16.90 -18.03 31.75
N LEU A 50 17.80 -18.22 30.78
CA LEU A 50 19.19 -18.63 31.05
C LEU A 50 19.94 -17.59 31.90
N SER A 51 19.71 -16.30 31.68
CA SER A 51 20.29 -15.25 32.53
C SER A 51 19.82 -15.33 33.98
N LYS A 52 18.57 -15.72 34.24
CA LYS A 52 18.07 -15.95 35.61
C LYS A 52 18.69 -17.20 36.24
N GLU A 53 18.93 -18.25 35.46
CA GLU A 53 19.66 -19.43 35.96
C GLU A 53 21.09 -19.07 36.38
N ILE A 54 21.75 -18.16 35.66
CA ILE A 54 23.08 -17.65 36.02
C ILE A 54 23.04 -16.93 37.38
N ASP A 55 22.02 -16.12 37.68
CA ASP A 55 21.89 -15.46 38.99
C ASP A 55 21.90 -16.48 40.14
N VAL A 56 21.14 -17.58 40.00
CA VAL A 56 21.10 -18.65 41.02
C VAL A 56 22.48 -19.28 41.23
N VAL A 57 23.26 -19.46 40.16
CA VAL A 57 24.63 -19.98 40.25
C VAL A 57 25.56 -18.98 40.93
N ILE A 58 25.42 -17.69 40.64
CA ILE A 58 26.23 -16.64 41.28
C ILE A 58 25.92 -16.55 42.77
N GLU A 59 24.64 -16.59 43.17
CA GLU A 59 24.24 -16.64 44.58
C GLU A 59 24.88 -17.82 45.33
N LEU A 60 24.91 -19.00 44.69
CA LEU A 60 25.60 -20.16 45.24
C LEU A 60 27.11 -19.93 45.41
N ILE A 61 27.78 -19.34 44.40
CA ILE A 61 29.21 -19.03 44.47
C ILE A 61 29.52 -18.05 45.61
N VAL A 62 28.71 -17.00 45.75
CA VAL A 62 28.84 -16.03 46.85
C VAL A 62 28.67 -16.75 48.19
N GLY A 63 27.64 -17.58 48.35
CA GLY A 63 27.43 -18.35 49.58
C GLY A 63 28.59 -19.30 49.91
N VAL A 64 29.16 -19.98 48.91
CA VAL A 64 30.34 -20.84 49.09
C VAL A 64 31.58 -20.03 49.47
N ALA A 65 31.79 -18.87 48.83
CA ALA A 65 32.92 -18.00 49.13
C ALA A 65 32.82 -17.41 50.55
N GLU A 66 31.64 -16.97 50.98
CA GLU A 66 31.40 -16.50 52.35
C GLU A 66 31.64 -17.60 53.38
N GLN A 67 31.15 -18.82 53.13
CA GLN A 67 31.39 -19.97 54.00
C GLN A 67 32.88 -20.33 54.06
N THR A 68 33.59 -20.26 52.93
CA THR A 68 35.04 -20.52 52.85
C THR A 68 35.83 -19.46 53.60
N SER A 69 35.41 -18.19 53.52
CA SER A 69 36.00 -17.09 54.29
C SER A 69 35.82 -17.30 55.81
N LEU A 70 34.63 -17.74 56.23
CA LEU A 70 34.37 -18.11 57.63
C LEU A 70 35.21 -19.30 58.12
N LEU A 71 35.37 -20.32 57.28
CA LEU A 71 36.24 -21.48 57.58
C LEU A 71 37.71 -21.06 57.71
N ALA A 72 38.17 -20.20 56.80
CA ALA A 72 39.53 -19.66 56.81
C ALA A 72 39.77 -18.81 58.07
N LEU A 73 38.81 -17.98 58.48
CA LEU A 73 38.88 -17.22 59.72
C LEU A 73 39.01 -18.14 60.95
N ASN A 74 38.20 -19.20 61.03
CA ASN A 74 38.30 -20.17 62.12
C ASN A 74 39.66 -20.88 62.14
N ALA A 75 40.20 -21.23 60.96
CA ALA A 75 41.53 -21.83 60.84
C ALA A 75 42.64 -20.85 61.27
N ALA A 76 42.54 -19.56 60.92
CA ALA A 76 43.48 -18.53 61.35
C ALA A 76 43.48 -18.35 62.87
N ILE A 77 42.30 -18.38 63.51
CA ILE A 77 42.15 -18.32 64.97
C ILE A 77 42.82 -19.52 65.64
N GLU A 78 42.59 -20.74 65.13
CA GLU A 78 43.16 -21.95 65.74
C GLU A 78 44.67 -22.04 65.48
N ALA A 79 45.16 -21.58 64.32
CA ALA A 79 46.58 -21.45 64.02
C ALA A 79 47.29 -20.46 64.97
N ALA A 80 46.66 -19.33 65.28
CA ALA A 80 47.17 -18.38 66.28
C ALA A 80 47.23 -19.01 67.67
N ARG A 81 46.25 -19.87 68.02
CA ARG A 81 46.18 -20.58 69.30
C ARG A 81 47.27 -21.62 69.47
N ALA A 82 47.72 -22.25 68.38
CA ALA A 82 48.83 -23.20 68.35
C ALA A 82 50.23 -22.54 68.46
N GLY A 83 50.31 -21.20 68.46
CA GLY A 83 51.56 -20.45 68.61
C GLY A 83 52.54 -20.69 67.47
N GLU A 84 53.83 -20.91 67.78
CA GLU A 84 54.90 -21.12 66.78
C GLU A 84 54.65 -22.35 65.89
N ALA A 85 53.96 -23.38 66.38
CA ALA A 85 53.63 -24.58 65.60
C ALA A 85 52.55 -24.33 64.52
N GLY A 86 51.71 -23.31 64.69
CA GLY A 86 50.62 -22.96 63.77
C GLY A 86 50.99 -21.93 62.69
N ARG A 87 52.22 -21.43 62.71
CA ARG A 87 52.64 -20.26 61.91
C ARG A 87 52.48 -20.47 60.40
N GLY A 88 52.77 -21.68 59.90
CA GLY A 88 52.54 -22.03 58.48
C GLY A 88 51.06 -22.15 58.12
N PHE A 89 50.23 -22.67 59.03
CA PHE A 89 48.77 -22.76 58.83
C PHE A 89 48.10 -21.38 58.83
N ALA A 90 48.59 -20.44 59.64
CA ALA A 90 48.07 -19.07 59.68
C ALA A 90 48.22 -18.37 58.31
N VAL A 91 49.37 -18.53 57.64
CA VAL A 91 49.61 -17.95 56.31
C VAL A 91 48.65 -18.53 55.27
N VAL A 92 48.42 -19.85 55.29
CA VAL A 92 47.47 -20.49 54.38
C VAL A 92 46.05 -20.01 54.64
N ALA A 93 45.66 -19.85 55.91
CA ALA A 93 44.34 -19.38 56.28
C ALA A 93 44.08 -17.93 55.79
N ASP A 94 45.05 -17.03 55.93
CA ASP A 94 44.94 -15.64 55.42
C ASP A 94 44.87 -15.60 53.88
N GLU A 95 45.60 -16.46 53.19
CA GLU A 95 45.55 -16.56 51.73
C GLU A 95 44.16 -17.05 51.27
N VAL A 96 43.62 -18.11 51.88
CA VAL A 96 42.28 -18.63 51.57
C VAL A 96 41.19 -17.58 51.84
N LYS A 97 41.33 -16.80 52.92
CA LYS A 97 40.41 -15.69 53.22
C LYS A 97 40.47 -14.63 52.11
N THR A 98 41.66 -14.23 51.69
CA THR A 98 41.87 -13.24 50.63
C THR A 98 41.27 -13.71 49.30
N LEU A 99 41.48 -14.97 48.91
CA LEU A 99 40.88 -15.57 47.72
C LEU A 99 39.35 -15.61 47.80
N SER A 100 38.79 -15.87 48.98
CA SER A 100 37.34 -15.89 49.20
C SER A 100 36.74 -14.49 49.03
N GLU A 101 37.37 -13.46 49.60
CA GLU A 101 36.95 -12.06 49.44
C GLU A 101 37.03 -11.60 47.97
N GLN A 102 38.10 -11.96 47.26
CA GLN A 102 38.23 -11.71 45.82
C GLN A 102 37.13 -12.42 45.00
N THR A 103 36.76 -13.64 45.39
CA THR A 103 35.69 -14.40 44.74
C THR A 103 34.33 -13.72 44.90
N VAL A 104 34.02 -13.21 46.10
CA VAL A 104 32.80 -12.42 46.34
C VAL A 104 32.79 -11.15 45.49
N GLN A 105 33.90 -10.41 45.45
CA GLN A 105 34.00 -9.19 44.65
C GLN A 105 33.82 -9.46 43.15
N ALA A 106 34.47 -10.51 42.63
CA ALA A 106 34.33 -10.91 41.24
C ALA A 106 32.89 -11.32 40.90
N SER A 107 32.25 -12.10 41.79
CA SER A 107 30.85 -12.52 41.65
C SER A 107 29.89 -11.33 41.62
N GLY A 108 30.14 -10.28 42.43
CA GLY A 108 29.39 -9.03 42.36
C GLY A 108 29.50 -8.32 41.00
N SER A 109 30.71 -8.28 40.41
CA SER A 109 30.89 -7.71 39.07
C SER A 109 30.19 -8.53 37.97
N ILE A 110 30.14 -9.86 38.11
CA ILE A 110 29.39 -10.72 37.19
C ILE A 110 27.88 -10.45 37.34
N THR A 111 27.38 -10.30 38.57
CA THR A 111 25.97 -9.96 38.85
C THR A 111 25.54 -8.70 38.10
N GLU A 112 26.31 -7.62 38.20
CA GLU A 112 26.02 -6.36 37.49
C GLU A 112 25.96 -6.55 35.96
N LYS A 113 26.83 -7.39 35.40
CA LYS A 113 26.81 -7.70 33.96
C LYS A 113 25.57 -8.50 33.57
N VAL A 114 25.17 -9.46 34.40
CA VAL A 114 23.97 -10.28 34.16
C VAL A 114 22.71 -9.43 34.26
N GLU A 115 22.61 -8.54 35.24
CA GLU A 115 21.49 -7.59 35.35
C GLU A 115 21.37 -6.70 34.09
N ASN A 116 22.50 -6.24 33.54
CA ASN A 116 22.51 -5.48 32.30
C ASN A 116 22.04 -6.33 31.11
N ILE A 117 22.47 -7.59 31.01
CA ILE A 117 21.98 -8.52 29.98
C ILE A 117 20.47 -8.71 30.09
N GLN A 118 19.93 -8.85 31.30
CA GLN A 118 18.49 -9.00 31.52
C GLN A 118 17.72 -7.74 31.10
N LYS A 119 18.21 -6.54 31.43
CA LYS A 119 17.60 -5.27 31.00
C LYS A 119 17.57 -5.13 29.48
N GLU A 120 18.70 -5.40 28.82
CA GLU A 120 18.79 -5.36 27.35
C GLU A 120 17.88 -6.40 26.70
N THR A 121 17.82 -7.62 27.28
CA THR A 121 16.92 -8.68 26.81
C THR A 121 15.46 -8.23 26.87
N GLN A 122 15.03 -7.60 27.98
CA GLN A 122 13.67 -7.07 28.11
C GLN A 122 13.40 -5.94 27.10
N ALA A 123 14.34 -5.03 26.91
CA ALA A 123 14.21 -3.97 25.90
C ALA A 123 14.05 -4.53 24.48
N VAL A 124 14.75 -5.61 24.16
CA VAL A 124 14.60 -6.32 22.87
C VAL A 124 13.20 -6.94 22.74
N ILE A 125 12.67 -7.58 23.79
CA ILE A 125 11.30 -8.15 23.79
C ILE A 125 10.25 -7.05 23.54
N ASP A 126 10.38 -5.90 24.19
CA ASP A 126 9.48 -4.77 24.01
C ASP A 126 9.53 -4.23 22.57
N ALA A 127 10.74 -4.10 22.01
CA ALA A 127 10.97 -3.67 20.63
C ALA A 127 10.39 -4.65 19.60
N MET A 128 10.52 -5.95 19.85
CA MET A 128 9.94 -7.00 19.00
C MET A 128 8.41 -7.00 19.07
N THR A 129 7.83 -6.78 20.25
CA THR A 129 6.38 -6.64 20.43
C THR A 129 5.83 -5.45 19.64
N LEU A 130 6.50 -4.30 19.73
CA LEU A 130 6.15 -3.13 18.92
C LEU A 130 6.30 -3.42 17.41
N SER A 131 7.33 -4.18 17.03
CA SER A 131 7.56 -4.55 15.62
C SER A 131 6.45 -5.45 15.08
N LEU A 132 5.94 -6.41 15.87
CA LEU A 132 4.77 -7.21 15.50
C LEU A 132 3.51 -6.35 15.31
N GLN A 133 3.28 -5.35 16.17
CA GLN A 133 2.16 -4.42 16.00
C GLN A 133 2.28 -3.62 14.69
N LYS A 134 3.49 -3.15 14.35
CA LYS A 134 3.75 -2.43 13.09
C LYS A 134 3.51 -3.33 11.88
N VAL A 135 4.00 -4.57 11.92
CA VAL A 135 3.75 -5.59 10.88
C VAL A 135 2.25 -5.84 10.69
N GLY A 136 1.49 -5.95 11.78
CA GLY A 136 0.01 -6.07 11.72
C GLY A 136 -0.65 -4.90 11.01
N ARG A 137 -0.24 -3.66 11.30
CA ARG A 137 -0.74 -2.46 10.59
C ARG A 137 -0.34 -2.44 9.12
N SER A 138 0.89 -2.83 8.79
CA SER A 138 1.34 -2.94 7.40
C SER A 138 0.53 -3.97 6.62
N LYS A 139 0.11 -5.07 7.26
CA LYS A 139 -0.79 -6.05 6.65
C LYS A 139 -2.16 -5.46 6.33
N GLU A 140 -2.78 -4.78 7.28
CA GLU A 140 -4.07 -4.11 7.07
C GLU A 140 -3.98 -3.06 5.95
N GLN A 141 -2.89 -2.28 5.91
CA GLN A 141 -2.65 -1.32 4.83
C GLN A 141 -2.49 -1.99 3.46
N GLY A 142 -1.78 -3.13 3.40
CA GLY A 142 -1.64 -3.91 2.18
C GLY A 142 -2.98 -4.45 1.67
N GLU A 143 -3.82 -4.97 2.56
CA GLU A 143 -5.19 -5.43 2.23
C GLU A 143 -6.05 -4.28 1.68
N ASN A 144 -6.00 -3.11 2.31
CA ASN A 144 -6.68 -1.91 1.83
C ASN A 144 -6.16 -1.43 0.45
N ALA A 145 -4.86 -1.54 0.21
CA ALA A 145 -4.26 -1.22 -1.08
C ALA A 145 -4.76 -2.17 -2.17
N VAL A 146 -4.82 -3.48 -1.91
CA VAL A 146 -5.39 -4.47 -2.84
C VAL A 146 -6.84 -4.15 -3.19
N MET A 147 -7.68 -3.84 -2.20
CA MET A 147 -9.07 -3.44 -2.44
C MET A 147 -9.17 -2.18 -3.32
N THR A 148 -8.30 -1.21 -3.08
CA THR A 148 -8.25 0.03 -3.86
C THR A 148 -7.84 -0.25 -5.31
N ILE A 149 -6.86 -1.13 -5.52
CA ILE A 149 -6.41 -1.53 -6.86
C ILE A 149 -7.52 -2.28 -7.61
N HIS A 150 -8.27 -3.18 -6.95
CA HIS A 150 -9.43 -3.83 -7.57
C HIS A 150 -10.52 -2.83 -7.99
N ARG A 151 -10.72 -1.77 -7.21
CA ARG A 151 -11.65 -0.70 -7.62
C ARG A 151 -11.13 0.06 -8.85
N VAL A 152 -9.82 0.28 -8.98
CA VAL A 152 -9.23 0.85 -10.19
C VAL A 152 -9.45 -0.07 -11.39
N GLU A 153 -9.24 -1.38 -11.22
CA GLU A 153 -9.49 -2.40 -12.24
C GLU A 153 -10.95 -2.38 -12.75
N GLN A 154 -11.92 -2.29 -11.84
CA GLN A 154 -13.33 -2.19 -12.21
C GLN A 154 -13.64 -0.89 -12.97
N ASN A 155 -13.15 0.25 -12.46
CA ASN A 155 -13.39 1.55 -13.10
C ASN A 155 -12.76 1.63 -14.50
N THR A 156 -11.60 0.99 -14.73
CA THR A 156 -10.97 0.98 -16.06
C THR A 156 -11.77 0.11 -17.04
N LEU A 157 -12.31 -1.03 -16.60
CA LEU A 157 -13.20 -1.85 -17.42
C LEU A 157 -14.49 -1.11 -17.80
N GLU A 158 -15.11 -0.40 -16.86
CA GLU A 158 -16.29 0.43 -17.15
C GLU A 158 -15.97 1.55 -18.16
N ALA A 159 -14.82 2.22 -17.99
CA ALA A 159 -14.37 3.25 -18.93
C ALA A 159 -14.14 2.70 -20.34
N MET A 160 -13.66 1.45 -20.47
CA MET A 160 -13.52 0.77 -21.77
C MET A 160 -14.89 0.55 -22.41
N ASN A 161 -15.88 0.05 -21.67
CA ASN A 161 -17.24 -0.16 -22.18
C ASN A 161 -17.88 1.15 -22.65
N HIS A 162 -17.81 2.22 -21.85
CA HIS A 162 -18.33 3.53 -22.25
C HIS A 162 -17.62 4.10 -23.48
N THR A 163 -16.31 3.87 -23.61
CA THR A 163 -15.56 4.30 -24.80
C THR A 163 -16.02 3.57 -26.06
N GLN A 164 -16.39 2.29 -25.94
CA GLN A 164 -16.97 1.53 -27.05
C GLN A 164 -18.35 2.07 -27.44
N GLU A 165 -19.22 2.34 -26.47
CA GLU A 165 -20.56 2.95 -26.69
C GLU A 165 -20.43 4.31 -27.39
N ILE A 166 -19.54 5.18 -26.91
CA ILE A 166 -19.27 6.48 -27.53
C ILE A 166 -18.76 6.31 -28.97
N THR A 167 -17.88 5.34 -29.22
CA THR A 167 -17.36 5.08 -30.56
C THR A 167 -18.49 4.66 -31.51
N GLN A 168 -19.45 3.88 -31.03
CA GLN A 168 -20.63 3.49 -31.80
C GLN A 168 -21.54 4.69 -32.09
N ALA A 169 -21.85 5.50 -31.07
CA ALA A 169 -22.66 6.72 -31.23
C ALA A 169 -22.03 7.70 -32.24
N ILE A 170 -20.70 7.88 -32.21
CA ILE A 170 -19.98 8.72 -33.18
C ILE A 170 -20.18 8.20 -34.61
N LYS A 171 -20.16 6.88 -34.83
CA LYS A 171 -20.41 6.30 -36.16
C LYS A 171 -21.83 6.59 -36.65
N GLU A 172 -22.82 6.47 -35.78
CA GLU A 172 -24.22 6.76 -36.11
C GLU A 172 -24.45 8.24 -36.42
N VAL A 173 -23.84 9.14 -35.64
CA VAL A 173 -23.86 10.59 -35.92
C VAL A 173 -23.22 10.90 -37.26
N ALA A 174 -22.09 10.26 -37.60
CA ALA A 174 -21.41 10.46 -38.88
C ALA A 174 -22.29 10.02 -40.06
N LEU A 175 -22.96 8.86 -39.95
CA LEU A 175 -23.91 8.38 -40.97
C LEU A 175 -25.09 9.33 -41.14
N THR A 176 -25.67 9.77 -40.02
CA THR A 176 -26.82 10.70 -40.03
C THR A 176 -26.44 12.05 -40.64
N THR A 177 -25.25 12.56 -40.31
CA THR A 177 -24.74 13.82 -40.86
C THR A 177 -24.51 13.71 -42.37
N ALA A 178 -24.00 12.58 -42.86
CA ALA A 178 -23.85 12.33 -44.29
C ALA A 178 -25.20 12.29 -45.01
N GLN A 179 -26.21 11.64 -44.41
CA GLN A 179 -27.57 11.62 -44.96
C GLN A 179 -28.17 13.03 -44.99
N MET A 180 -28.03 13.81 -43.92
CA MET A 180 -28.51 15.20 -43.88
C MET A 180 -27.87 16.08 -44.96
N ALA A 181 -26.58 15.89 -45.25
CA ALA A 181 -25.91 16.61 -46.33
C ALA A 181 -26.53 16.26 -47.69
N GLN A 182 -26.82 14.98 -47.93
CA GLN A 182 -27.50 14.53 -49.15
C GLN A 182 -28.93 15.10 -49.25
N ASP A 183 -29.69 15.09 -48.16
CA ASP A 183 -31.05 15.65 -48.14
C ASP A 183 -31.04 17.17 -48.40
N MET A 184 -30.01 17.88 -47.92
CA MET A 184 -29.83 19.31 -48.21
C MET A 184 -29.52 19.58 -49.68
N ASP A 185 -28.74 18.70 -50.34
CA ASP A 185 -28.52 18.80 -51.79
C ASP A 185 -29.83 18.61 -52.57
N ILE A 186 -30.68 17.68 -52.14
CA ILE A 186 -32.02 17.47 -52.74
C ILE A 186 -32.89 18.71 -52.54
N ILE A 187 -32.96 19.25 -51.32
CA ILE A 187 -33.74 20.47 -51.03
C ILE A 187 -33.25 21.65 -51.88
N ALA A 188 -31.93 21.81 -52.05
CA ALA A 188 -31.37 22.86 -52.89
C ALA A 188 -31.78 22.70 -54.36
N HIS A 189 -31.85 21.46 -54.86
CA HIS A 189 -32.37 21.14 -56.19
C HIS A 189 -33.86 21.49 -56.31
N ASP A 190 -34.69 21.06 -55.37
CA ASP A 190 -36.13 21.32 -55.34
C ASP A 190 -36.44 22.83 -55.29
N ILE A 191 -35.66 23.60 -54.51
CA ILE A 191 -35.79 25.07 -54.47
C ILE A 191 -35.53 25.69 -55.85
N LYS A 192 -34.53 25.17 -56.59
CA LYS A 192 -34.20 25.65 -57.93
C LYS A 192 -35.34 25.35 -58.91
N ASP A 193 -35.90 24.15 -58.86
CA ASP A 193 -37.01 23.73 -59.72
C ASP A 193 -38.28 24.53 -59.41
N ASN A 194 -38.59 24.73 -58.13
CA ASN A 194 -39.72 25.55 -57.70
C ASN A 194 -39.57 27.03 -58.13
N HIS A 195 -38.34 27.56 -58.10
CA HIS A 195 -38.06 28.89 -58.63
C HIS A 195 -38.34 28.98 -60.13
N ALA A 196 -37.91 27.99 -60.91
CA ALA A 196 -38.19 27.93 -62.34
C ALA A 196 -39.70 27.83 -62.63
N ALA A 197 -40.42 26.97 -61.91
CA ALA A 197 -41.87 26.84 -62.03
C ALA A 197 -42.60 28.16 -61.70
N THR A 198 -42.17 28.85 -60.65
CA THR A 198 -42.70 30.18 -60.27
C THR A 198 -42.49 31.20 -61.38
N GLN A 199 -41.32 31.22 -62.03
CA GLN A 199 -41.06 32.10 -63.18
C GLN A 199 -41.99 31.77 -64.36
N SER A 200 -42.20 30.50 -64.68
CA SER A 200 -43.13 30.07 -65.72
C SER A 200 -44.58 30.51 -65.41
N ILE A 201 -45.02 30.37 -64.16
CA ILE A 201 -46.33 30.84 -63.70
C ILE A 201 -46.45 32.36 -63.88
N GLN A 202 -45.43 33.13 -63.50
CA GLN A 202 -45.41 34.59 -63.70
C GLN A 202 -45.54 34.97 -65.18
N MET A 203 -44.84 34.26 -66.07
CA MET A 203 -44.94 34.49 -67.53
C MET A 203 -46.35 34.16 -68.05
N ALA A 204 -46.91 33.02 -67.63
CA ALA A 204 -48.28 32.64 -68.00
C ALA A 204 -49.31 33.67 -67.50
N ASN A 205 -49.16 34.16 -66.27
CA ASN A 205 -50.03 35.19 -65.71
C ASN A 205 -49.98 36.50 -66.51
N LYS A 206 -48.77 36.93 -66.93
CA LYS A 206 -48.62 38.09 -67.83
C LYS A 206 -49.32 37.87 -69.17
N ASN A 207 -49.20 36.67 -69.75
CA ASN A 207 -49.85 36.34 -71.01
C ASN A 207 -51.38 36.34 -70.87
N VAL A 208 -51.91 35.71 -69.81
CA VAL A 208 -53.35 35.75 -69.50
C VAL A 208 -53.80 37.20 -69.36
N HIS A 209 -53.12 38.03 -68.56
CA HIS A 209 -53.48 39.43 -68.39
C HIS A 209 -53.49 40.20 -69.73
N TYR A 210 -52.52 39.95 -70.60
CA TYR A 210 -52.50 40.51 -71.95
C TYR A 210 -53.71 40.07 -72.78
N GLN A 211 -54.00 38.77 -72.82
CA GLN A 211 -55.15 38.23 -73.54
C GLN A 211 -56.49 38.77 -73.02
N THR A 212 -56.65 38.88 -71.70
CA THR A 212 -57.88 39.44 -71.10
C THR A 212 -58.06 40.92 -71.47
N ASN A 213 -56.97 41.71 -71.50
CA ASN A 213 -57.02 43.11 -71.92
C ASN A 213 -57.38 43.25 -73.40
N GLU A 214 -56.82 42.40 -74.28
CA GLU A 214 -57.17 42.41 -75.70
C GLU A 214 -58.63 41.99 -75.93
N LEU A 215 -59.11 40.97 -75.23
CA LEU A 215 -60.51 40.56 -75.28
C LEU A 215 -61.45 41.69 -74.80
N ALA A 216 -61.10 42.39 -73.71
CA ALA A 216 -61.87 43.53 -73.22
C ALA A 216 -61.96 44.67 -74.26
N LYS A 217 -60.87 44.97 -74.97
CA LYS A 217 -60.87 45.93 -76.08
C LYS A 217 -61.77 45.46 -77.24
N GLN A 218 -61.71 44.18 -77.59
CA GLN A 218 -62.57 43.63 -78.65
C GLN A 218 -64.05 43.75 -78.29
N ILE A 219 -64.44 43.41 -77.05
CA ILE A 219 -65.82 43.56 -76.56
C ILE A 219 -66.27 45.02 -76.60
N GLN A 220 -65.43 45.98 -76.17
CA GLN A 220 -65.74 47.41 -76.31
C GLN A 220 -65.96 47.83 -77.77
N GLY A 221 -65.28 47.21 -78.72
CA GLY A 221 -65.51 47.46 -80.15
C GLY A 221 -66.87 46.99 -80.67
N PHE A 222 -67.50 46.00 -80.01
CA PHE A 222 -68.83 45.52 -80.37
C PHE A 222 -69.97 46.37 -79.77
N ASP A 223 -69.74 47.05 -78.63
CA ASP A 223 -70.71 47.95 -77.96
C ASP A 223 -70.95 49.29 -78.70
N ILE A 224 -70.28 49.54 -79.83
CA ILE A 224 -70.41 50.78 -80.66
C ILE A 224 -71.29 50.52 -81.91
N THR A 225 -72.03 49.41 -81.94
CA THR A 225 -73.01 49.08 -83.00
C THR A 225 -74.41 48.97 -82.43
#